data_AF-A0A7V3RHU2-F1
#
_entry.id   AF-A0A7V3RHU2-F1
#
_cell.length_a   1.000
_cell.length_b   1.000
_cell.length_c   1.000
_cell.angle_alpha   90.00
_cell.angle_beta   90.00
_cell.angle_gamma   90.00
#
_symmetry.space_group_name_H-M   'P 1'
#
loop_
_entity.id
_entity.type
_entity.pdbx_description
1 polymer ?
#
loop_
_entity_poly.entity_id
_entity_poly.type
_entity_poly.pdbx_seq_one_letter_code
_entity_poly.pdbx_strand_id
1 'polypeptide(L)'
;MNFRYNGENFYLDVIDSTDTGFRIFHDQDDDYYCGVANIINNYRTVGVSLKLAGLVDNEPSTKAVLLDSITHFFGINLVGIGEKSHLKSMTRNLQLEIYPNPFRNRLDIRYEISEARCEATNAYPASPFPNQLG
;
A
#
# COMPACT_ATOMS: atom_id res chain seq x y z
N MET A 1 9.32 3.35 -15.18
CA MET A 1 7.90 2.98 -14.97
C MET A 1 7.04 4.10 -15.55
N ASN A 2 5.91 3.80 -16.19
CA ASN A 2 5.01 4.80 -16.80
C ASN A 2 3.54 4.48 -16.49
N PHE A 3 2.80 5.42 -15.91
CA PHE A 3 1.42 5.24 -15.47
C PHE A 3 0.48 6.12 -16.27
N ARG A 4 -0.70 5.58 -16.60
CA ARG A 4 -1.88 6.42 -16.83
C ARG A 4 -2.45 6.87 -15.49
N TYR A 5 -2.91 8.10 -15.42
CA TYR A 5 -3.54 8.67 -14.24
C TYR A 5 -5.03 8.95 -14.51
N ASN A 6 -5.90 8.45 -13.64
CA ASN A 6 -7.35 8.69 -13.64
C ASN A 6 -7.83 9.21 -12.27
N GLY A 7 -6.89 9.73 -11.47
CA GLY A 7 -7.22 10.45 -10.24
C GLY A 7 -7.59 11.90 -10.53
N GLU A 8 -7.98 12.61 -9.48
CA GLU A 8 -8.10 14.06 -9.57
C GLU A 8 -6.72 14.67 -9.83
N ASN A 9 -6.60 15.46 -10.90
CA ASN A 9 -5.41 16.24 -11.27
C ASN A 9 -5.66 17.75 -11.19
N PHE A 10 -6.70 18.19 -10.49
CA PHE A 10 -6.92 19.62 -10.27
C PHE A 10 -6.00 20.06 -9.14
N TYR A 11 -4.98 20.86 -9.47
CA TYR A 11 -4.02 21.42 -8.51
C TYR A 11 -3.09 20.38 -7.86
N LEU A 12 -2.54 19.44 -8.65
CA LEU A 12 -1.41 18.66 -8.15
C LEU A 12 -0.25 19.61 -7.80
N ASP A 13 0.30 19.44 -6.61
CA ASP A 13 1.45 20.22 -6.18
C ASP A 13 2.66 19.87 -7.06
N VAL A 14 3.27 20.90 -7.63
CA VAL A 14 4.57 20.78 -8.31
C VAL A 14 5.64 20.63 -7.24
N ILE A 15 6.30 19.49 -7.23
CA ILE A 15 7.38 19.18 -6.29
C ILE A 15 8.60 18.77 -7.09
N ASP A 16 9.66 19.56 -6.96
CA ASP A 16 10.93 19.33 -7.62
C ASP A 16 12.06 19.16 -6.60
N SER A 17 13.11 18.42 -6.98
CA SER A 17 14.25 18.13 -6.12
C SER A 17 15.20 19.32 -6.04
N THR A 18 15.75 19.54 -4.85
CA THR A 18 16.89 20.42 -4.61
C THR A 18 18.06 19.63 -4.02
N ASP A 19 19.27 20.19 -4.09
CA ASP A 19 20.49 19.64 -3.49
C ASP A 19 20.75 18.17 -3.87
N THR A 20 20.69 17.24 -2.90
CA THR A 20 20.98 15.81 -3.09
C THR A 20 19.74 15.00 -3.47
N GLY A 21 18.57 15.62 -3.53
CA GLY A 21 17.34 14.96 -3.95
C GLY A 21 17.37 14.67 -5.45
N PHE A 22 16.51 13.75 -5.88
CA PHE A 22 16.31 13.41 -7.29
C PHE A 22 14.82 13.19 -7.58
N ARG A 23 14.43 13.42 -8.83
CA ARG A 23 13.04 13.32 -9.32
C ARG A 23 12.66 11.87 -9.55
N ILE A 24 11.43 11.51 -9.21
CA ILE A 24 10.91 10.14 -9.36
C ILE A 24 9.56 10.05 -10.07
N PHE A 25 8.85 11.19 -10.25
CA PHE A 25 7.63 11.27 -11.04
C PHE A 25 7.56 12.57 -11.83
N HIS A 26 7.20 12.43 -13.12
CA HIS A 26 7.02 13.51 -14.07
C HIS A 26 5.63 13.37 -14.69
N ASP A 27 4.83 14.41 -14.59
CA ASP A 27 3.59 14.57 -15.34
C ASP A 27 3.97 15.00 -16.77
N GLN A 28 3.73 14.11 -17.73
CA GLN A 28 4.09 14.34 -19.13
C GLN A 28 3.06 15.20 -19.86
N ASP A 29 1.84 15.31 -19.35
CA ASP A 29 0.77 16.07 -19.99
C ASP A 29 0.96 17.58 -19.69
N ASP A 30 1.33 17.91 -18.45
CA ASP A 30 1.51 19.30 -17.99
C ASP A 30 2.99 19.72 -17.81
N ASP A 31 3.93 18.82 -18.06
CA ASP A 31 5.39 19.03 -18.02
C ASP A 31 5.96 19.57 -16.69
N TYR A 32 5.65 18.88 -15.59
CA TYR A 32 6.24 19.18 -14.27
C TYR A 32 6.51 17.91 -13.45
N TYR A 33 7.33 18.06 -12.41
CA TYR A 33 7.63 16.96 -11.48
C TYR A 33 6.65 16.97 -10.30
N CYS A 34 6.20 15.78 -9.92
CA CYS A 34 5.22 15.57 -8.84
C CYS A 34 5.71 14.53 -7.81
N GLY A 35 7.00 14.20 -7.85
CA GLY A 35 7.60 13.28 -6.91
C GLY A 35 9.11 13.41 -6.85
N VAL A 36 9.63 13.38 -5.63
CA VAL A 36 11.05 13.46 -5.30
C VAL A 36 11.44 12.37 -4.31
N ALA A 37 12.69 11.95 -4.38
CA ALA A 37 13.29 11.10 -3.38
C ALA A 37 14.67 11.63 -2.98
N ASN A 38 15.13 11.25 -1.79
CA ASN A 38 16.45 11.60 -1.31
C ASN A 38 17.01 10.46 -0.46
N ILE A 39 18.32 10.29 -0.54
CA ILE A 39 19.08 9.38 0.31
C ILE A 39 20.29 10.12 0.86
N ILE A 40 20.31 10.30 2.18
CA ILE A 40 21.45 10.89 2.90
C ILE A 40 21.81 9.95 4.03
N ASN A 41 23.01 9.37 3.97
CA ASN A 41 23.49 8.36 4.91
C ASN A 41 22.49 7.19 5.01
N ASN A 42 21.88 7.01 6.18
CA ASN A 42 20.88 5.98 6.45
C ASN A 42 19.43 6.49 6.37
N TYR A 43 19.23 7.78 6.08
CA TYR A 43 17.90 8.37 5.95
C TYR A 43 17.48 8.38 4.49
N ARG A 44 16.25 7.91 4.27
CA ARG A 44 15.64 7.80 2.96
C ARG A 44 14.30 8.50 3.03
N THR A 45 13.93 9.20 1.97
CA THR A 45 12.67 9.94 1.91
C THR A 45 12.11 9.86 0.50
N VAL A 46 10.79 9.72 0.42
CA VAL A 46 10.01 9.78 -0.82
C VAL A 46 8.86 10.72 -0.54
N GLY A 47 8.69 11.75 -1.38
CA GLY A 47 7.57 12.68 -1.35
C GLY A 47 6.88 12.69 -2.70
N VAL A 48 5.55 12.60 -2.72
CA VAL A 48 4.73 12.62 -3.95
C VAL A 48 3.48 13.46 -3.72
N SER A 49 3.01 14.16 -4.75
CA SER A 49 1.75 14.92 -4.69
C SER A 49 0.55 14.15 -5.26
N LEU A 50 0.79 13.01 -5.93
CA LEU A 50 -0.26 12.18 -6.53
C LEU A 50 -0.97 11.26 -5.54
N LYS A 51 -2.22 10.91 -5.86
CA LYS A 51 -2.99 9.89 -5.14
C LYS A 51 -2.70 8.52 -5.74
N LEU A 52 -2.21 7.57 -4.93
CA LEU A 52 -1.92 6.21 -5.38
C LEU A 52 -3.12 5.55 -6.08
N ALA A 53 -4.34 5.75 -5.57
CA ALA A 53 -5.57 5.20 -6.15
C ALA A 53 -5.89 5.72 -7.57
N GLY A 54 -5.32 6.86 -7.96
CA GLY A 54 -5.47 7.42 -9.30
C GLY A 54 -4.58 6.75 -10.35
N LEU A 55 -3.56 5.98 -9.93
CA LEU A 55 -2.70 5.24 -10.85
C LEU A 55 -3.43 4.02 -11.42
N VAL A 56 -3.52 3.97 -12.75
CA VAL A 56 -4.11 2.86 -13.48
C VAL A 56 -3.03 1.79 -13.67
N ASP A 57 -3.30 0.57 -13.21
CA ASP A 57 -2.38 -0.55 -13.41
C ASP A 57 -2.33 -0.96 -14.87
N ASN A 58 -1.12 -1.04 -15.42
CA ASN A 58 -0.85 -1.60 -16.74
C ASN A 58 0.58 -2.14 -16.80
N GLU A 59 0.76 -3.42 -17.11
CA GLU A 59 2.09 -4.05 -17.11
C GLU A 59 3.09 -3.33 -18.03
N PRO A 60 4.33 -3.06 -17.58
CA PRO A 60 4.93 -3.46 -16.29
C PRO A 60 4.68 -2.49 -15.12
N SER A 61 3.92 -1.42 -15.33
CA SER A 61 3.64 -0.36 -14.36
C SER A 61 2.39 -0.67 -13.54
N THR A 62 2.56 -1.36 -12.42
CA THR A 62 1.47 -1.57 -11.46
C THR A 62 1.77 -0.86 -10.14
N LYS A 63 0.72 -0.48 -9.42
CA LYS A 63 0.82 0.08 -8.06
C LYS A 63 1.59 -0.86 -7.13
N ALA A 64 1.43 -2.18 -7.29
CA ALA A 64 2.17 -3.16 -6.51
C ALA A 64 3.68 -3.07 -6.77
N VAL A 65 4.11 -3.03 -8.04
CA VAL A 65 5.54 -2.90 -8.38
C VAL A 65 6.10 -1.53 -7.98
N LEU A 66 5.30 -0.46 -8.05
CA LEU A 66 5.70 0.85 -7.55
C LEU A 66 5.93 0.83 -6.03
N LEU A 67 4.95 0.33 -5.26
CA LEU A 67 5.08 0.23 -3.81
C LEU A 67 6.25 -0.67 -3.41
N ASP A 68 6.44 -1.78 -4.12
CA ASP A 68 7.59 -2.66 -3.95
C ASP A 68 8.91 -1.91 -4.19
N SER A 69 8.99 -1.09 -5.24
CA SER A 69 10.18 -0.26 -5.52
C SER A 69 10.43 0.76 -4.41
N ILE A 70 9.37 1.37 -3.86
CA ILE A 70 9.47 2.30 -2.74
C ILE A 70 9.90 1.57 -1.45
N THR A 71 9.35 0.41 -1.12
CA THR A 71 9.75 -0.35 0.08
C THR A 71 11.20 -0.82 -0.01
N HIS A 72 11.62 -1.31 -1.17
CA HIS A 72 13.02 -1.64 -1.43
C HIS A 72 13.92 -0.41 -1.34
N PHE A 73 13.46 0.76 -1.81
CA PHE A 73 14.18 2.01 -1.60
C PHE A 73 14.40 2.27 -0.12
N PHE A 74 13.42 2.03 0.75
CA PHE A 74 13.58 2.14 2.21
C PHE A 74 14.41 1.00 2.86
N GLY A 75 14.92 0.03 2.08
CA GLY A 75 15.63 -1.14 2.59
C GLY A 75 14.71 -2.19 3.23
N ILE A 76 13.40 -2.10 2.99
CA ILE A 76 12.41 -3.04 3.48
C ILE A 76 12.25 -4.14 2.43
N ASN A 77 13.01 -5.22 2.61
CA ASN A 77 13.01 -6.39 1.72
C ASN A 77 12.08 -7.52 2.22
N LEU A 78 11.11 -7.18 3.07
CA LEU A 78 10.19 -8.17 3.64
C LEU A 78 9.24 -8.67 2.56
N VAL A 79 9.06 -9.99 2.51
CA VAL A 79 7.99 -10.60 1.70
C VAL A 79 6.66 -10.05 2.23
N GLY A 80 5.89 -9.40 1.36
CA GLY A 80 4.59 -8.86 1.72
C GLY A 80 3.75 -9.93 2.43
N ILE A 81 3.34 -9.64 3.66
CA ILE A 81 2.39 -10.50 4.38
C ILE A 81 1.05 -10.27 3.70
N GLY A 82 0.68 -11.18 2.81
CA GLY A 82 -0.66 -11.18 2.24
C GLY A 82 -1.68 -11.39 3.35
N GLU A 83 -2.62 -10.46 3.50
CA GLU A 83 -3.84 -10.76 4.24
C GLU A 83 -4.55 -11.89 3.49
N LYS A 84 -4.58 -13.09 4.09
CA LYS A 84 -5.47 -14.13 3.58
C LYS A 84 -6.88 -13.55 3.60
N SER A 85 -7.55 -13.52 2.45
CA SER A 85 -8.96 -13.13 2.34
C SER A 85 -9.81 -14.10 3.16
N HIS A 86 -9.89 -13.93 4.48
CA HIS A 86 -10.73 -14.73 5.35
C HIS A 86 -12.23 -14.46 5.11
N LEU A 87 -12.57 -13.49 4.26
CA LEU A 87 -13.94 -13.05 3.99
C LEU A 87 -14.75 -13.88 2.98
N LYS A 88 -14.31 -15.09 2.60
CA LYS A 88 -15.20 -16.07 1.94
C LYS A 88 -15.51 -17.32 2.77
N SER A 89 -14.89 -17.48 3.95
CA SER A 89 -15.12 -18.60 4.85
C SER A 89 -15.54 -18.18 6.27
N MET A 90 -15.93 -16.92 6.49
CA MET A 90 -16.54 -16.50 7.77
C MET A 90 -18.00 -16.92 7.92
N THR A 91 -18.53 -17.75 7.03
CA THR A 91 -19.81 -18.46 7.23
C THR A 91 -19.65 -19.73 8.09
N ARG A 92 -18.54 -19.89 8.81
CA ARG A 92 -18.45 -20.92 9.86
C ARG A 92 -18.89 -20.29 11.17
N ASN A 93 -20.21 -20.26 11.37
CA ASN A 93 -20.87 -20.18 12.67
C ASN A 93 -20.28 -19.16 13.66
N LEU A 94 -20.10 -17.90 13.26
CA LEU A 94 -19.77 -16.85 14.22
C LEU A 94 -21.03 -16.57 15.06
N GLN A 95 -21.17 -17.28 16.17
CA GLN A 95 -22.32 -17.16 17.06
C GLN A 95 -22.05 -16.03 18.05
N LEU A 96 -22.79 -14.93 17.93
CA LEU A 96 -22.88 -13.90 18.96
C LEU A 96 -24.24 -14.03 19.65
N GLU A 97 -24.24 -14.38 20.92
CA GLU A 97 -25.46 -14.47 21.75
C GLU A 97 -25.41 -13.38 22.83
N ILE A 98 -26.49 -12.61 22.92
CA ILE A 98 -26.66 -11.55 23.91
C ILE A 98 -27.97 -11.83 24.65
N TYR A 99 -27.89 -12.14 25.95
CA TYR A 99 -29.07 -12.49 26.74
C TYR A 99 -28.94 -12.09 28.22
N PRO A 100 -30.03 -11.67 28.89
CA PRO A 100 -31.33 -11.29 28.31
C PRO A 100 -31.26 -9.95 27.56
N ASN A 101 -32.20 -9.70 26.66
CA ASN A 101 -32.41 -8.39 26.04
C ASN A 101 -33.93 -8.12 25.92
N PRO A 102 -34.51 -7.15 26.66
CA PRO A 102 -33.85 -6.19 27.54
C PRO A 102 -33.28 -6.83 28.82
N PHE A 103 -32.21 -6.25 29.37
CA PHE A 103 -31.61 -6.71 30.64
C PHE A 103 -31.71 -5.65 31.74
N ARG A 104 -31.60 -6.12 32.98
CA ARG A 104 -31.42 -5.27 34.16
C ARG A 104 -30.43 -5.96 35.10
N ASN A 105 -29.41 -5.22 35.54
CA ASN A 105 -28.35 -5.64 36.49
C ASN A 105 -27.36 -6.72 35.99
N ARG A 106 -27.70 -7.57 35.02
CA ARG A 106 -26.81 -8.59 34.46
C ARG A 106 -27.09 -8.82 32.97
N LEU A 107 -26.02 -8.87 32.18
CA LEU A 107 -26.02 -9.15 30.75
C LEU A 107 -24.96 -10.23 30.48
N ASP A 108 -25.33 -11.30 29.80
CA ASP A 108 -24.39 -12.32 29.33
C ASP A 108 -24.14 -12.12 27.82
N ILE A 109 -22.86 -11.97 27.47
CA ILE A 109 -22.39 -11.88 26.08
C ILE A 109 -21.55 -13.12 25.80
N ARG A 110 -21.94 -13.91 24.81
CA ARG A 110 -21.20 -15.12 24.39
C ARG A 110 -20.82 -14.98 22.93
N TYR A 111 -19.57 -15.30 22.62
CA TYR A 111 -19.07 -15.30 21.25
C TYR A 111 -18.10 -16.47 21.03
N GLU A 112 -18.03 -16.97 19.79
CA GLU A 112 -17.06 -17.97 19.36
C GLU A 112 -16.02 -17.33 18.42
N ILE A 113 -14.73 -17.56 18.68
CA ILE A 113 -13.63 -17.16 17.80
C ILE A 113 -13.02 -18.43 17.20
N SER A 114 -12.96 -18.53 15.88
CA SER A 114 -12.16 -19.54 15.21
C SER A 114 -10.69 -19.12 15.22
N GLU A 115 -9.78 -20.02 15.64
CA GLU A 115 -8.33 -19.75 15.56
C GLU A 115 -7.91 -19.53 14.10
N ALA A 116 -7.38 -18.35 13.79
CA ALA A 116 -6.76 -18.08 12.51
C ALA A 116 -5.31 -18.58 12.52
N ARG A 117 -4.99 -19.59 11.70
CA ARG A 117 -3.60 -19.97 11.42
C ARG A 117 -3.01 -19.00 10.40
N CYS A 118 -2.06 -18.18 10.83
CA CYS A 118 -1.18 -17.43 9.94
C CYS A 118 -0.23 -18.40 9.24
N GLU A 119 -0.32 -18.51 7.91
CA GLU A 119 0.74 -19.12 7.11
C GLU A 119 1.29 -18.03 6.21
N ALA A 120 2.61 -17.86 6.20
CA ALA A 120 3.28 -16.97 5.28
C ALA A 120 3.09 -17.52 3.86
N THR A 121 2.50 -16.72 2.97
CA THR A 121 2.37 -17.07 1.56
C THR A 121 3.26 -16.13 0.75
N ASN A 122 4.27 -16.68 0.07
CA ASN A 122 5.15 -15.93 -0.84
C ASN A 122 4.37 -15.64 -2.14
N ALA A 123 3.61 -14.54 -2.19
CA ALA A 123 2.77 -14.22 -3.35
C ALA A 123 3.50 -13.41 -4.44
N TYR A 124 4.73 -12.93 -4.20
CA TYR A 124 5.45 -12.10 -5.17
C TYR A 124 6.90 -12.57 -5.31
N PRO A 125 7.34 -13.06 -6.49
CA PRO A 125 8.76 -13.22 -6.77
C PRO A 125 9.43 -11.84 -6.77
N ALA A 126 10.67 -11.79 -6.28
CA ALA A 126 11.48 -10.57 -6.24
C ALA A 126 11.44 -9.84 -7.59
N SER A 127 11.18 -8.53 -7.53
CA SER A 127 11.12 -7.66 -8.69
C SER A 127 12.43 -7.72 -9.48
N PRO A 128 12.39 -7.93 -10.82
CA PRO A 128 13.59 -8.04 -11.65
C PRO A 128 14.28 -6.69 -11.91
N PHE A 129 13.83 -5.61 -11.26
CA PHE A 129 14.32 -4.26 -11.47
C PHE A 129 15.09 -3.78 -10.23
N PRO A 130 16.38 -4.14 -10.10
CA PRO A 130 17.23 -3.50 -9.11
C PRO A 130 17.38 -2.04 -9.52
N ASN A 131 16.99 -1.12 -8.63
CA ASN A 131 17.41 0.28 -8.64
C ASN A 131 16.97 1.12 -9.86
N GLN A 132 15.67 1.32 -10.07
CA GLN A 132 15.14 2.29 -11.06
C GLN A 132 14.84 3.68 -10.45
N LEU A 133 15.32 3.98 -9.25
CA LEU A 133 15.19 5.29 -8.61
C LEU A 133 16.53 6.04 -8.62
N GLY A 134 17.21 6.03 -9.76
CA GLY A 134 18.45 6.78 -10.00
C GLY A 134 18.36 7.50 -11.33
#